data_AF-A0A7W8EAT3-F1
#
_entry.id   AF-A0A7W8EAT3-F1
#
_cell.length_a   1.000
_cell.length_b   1.000
_cell.length_c   1.000
_cell.angle_alpha   90.00
_cell.angle_beta   90.00
_cell.angle_gamma   90.00
#
_symmetry.space_group_name_H-M   'P 1'
#
loop_
_entity.id
_entity.type
_entity.pdbx_description
1 polymer ?
#
loop_
_entity_poly.entity_id
_entity_poly.type
_entity_poly.pdbx_seq_one_letter_code
_entity_poly.pdbx_strand_id
1 'polypeptide(L)'
;MRVSRLIVLALALAAPVSLAQRHSGSSSPPTAPPGPPAHPANGPQAITPASSGMGAIQFVAVNYGVPAPQSLTRQLRSDDDRTRAAALSAVGVPSQYLQRGHTGMPHSIQLEFADLGSSDDLDAMLTVEMDQHIVTAILMPDGDNWRRIATVFVADTFQDPRTTPATFVHTTRSLLQQDRYQAVFRAIATDNKGNYTENEAHLRIFNNRAVITMNFASAARDCTSASVGKRTDPAGGCNIVHRWLQPDPTDPAKHFTLVTATGHLSAHEATDPLGTSRGYEDAHLRNFSCQPFLFSDVALRFEPTAISGPCVK
;
A
#
# COMPACT_ATOMS: atom_id res chain seq x y z
N MET A 1 -50.77 -9.34 -43.87
CA MET A 1 -51.31 -10.71 -43.75
C MET A 1 -50.80 -11.27 -42.42
N ARG A 2 -51.55 -11.11 -41.32
CA ARG A 2 -52.47 -12.09 -40.68
C ARG A 2 -51.81 -13.44 -40.37
N VAL A 3 -51.56 -13.73 -39.07
CA VAL A 3 -52.32 -14.70 -38.19
C VAL A 3 -51.61 -16.08 -38.19
N SER A 4 -51.38 -16.88 -37.14
CA SER A 4 -51.70 -16.98 -35.69
C SER A 4 -50.83 -18.11 -35.08
N ARG A 5 -50.38 -18.09 -33.80
CA ARG A 5 -50.94 -18.77 -32.57
C ARG A 5 -51.07 -20.32 -32.69
N LEU A 6 -50.87 -21.21 -31.70
CA LEU A 6 -50.60 -21.22 -30.25
C LEU A 6 -50.26 -22.69 -29.82
N ILE A 7 -49.40 -22.86 -28.80
CA ILE A 7 -49.43 -23.73 -27.60
C ILE A 7 -50.24 -25.06 -27.59
N VAL A 8 -49.63 -26.16 -27.08
CA VAL A 8 -50.25 -27.11 -26.10
C VAL A 8 -49.18 -27.67 -25.12
N LEU A 9 -49.59 -27.82 -23.87
CA LEU A 9 -48.89 -28.23 -22.64
C LEU A 9 -49.65 -29.43 -22.01
N ALA A 10 -48.97 -30.43 -21.42
CA ALA A 10 -49.44 -31.29 -20.30
C ALA A 10 -48.40 -32.43 -20.06
N LEU A 11 -47.76 -32.64 -18.89
CA LEU A 11 -48.17 -33.05 -17.51
C LEU A 11 -48.65 -34.51 -17.32
N ALA A 12 -47.88 -35.30 -16.56
CA ALA A 12 -48.30 -36.38 -15.64
C ALA A 12 -47.07 -36.79 -14.77
N LEU A 13 -46.97 -36.51 -13.46
CA LEU A 13 -47.61 -37.09 -12.26
C LEU A 13 -47.39 -38.60 -12.04
N ALA A 14 -46.52 -38.94 -11.06
CA ALA A 14 -46.75 -40.03 -10.09
C ALA A 14 -45.72 -39.99 -8.92
N ALA A 15 -46.25 -39.89 -7.70
CA ALA A 15 -45.71 -40.34 -6.40
C ALA A 15 -46.89 -41.05 -5.69
N PRO A 16 -46.84 -41.56 -4.44
CA PRO A 16 -45.74 -41.85 -3.49
C PRO A 16 -45.87 -43.28 -2.86
N VAL A 17 -44.96 -43.70 -1.96
CA VAL A 17 -45.34 -44.50 -0.76
C VAL A 17 -44.42 -44.18 0.41
N SER A 18 -45.04 -43.80 1.53
CA SER A 18 -44.46 -43.51 2.84
C SER A 18 -44.26 -44.77 3.67
N LEU A 19 -43.26 -44.78 4.57
CA LEU A 19 -43.38 -45.48 5.86
C LEU A 19 -42.41 -44.89 6.89
N ALA A 20 -42.99 -44.33 7.93
CA ALA A 20 -42.34 -43.95 9.17
C ALA A 20 -42.79 -44.93 10.26
N GLN A 21 -41.85 -45.40 11.09
CA GLN A 21 -42.15 -46.03 12.38
C GLN A 21 -41.34 -45.32 13.47
N ARG A 22 -42.02 -44.99 14.57
CA ARG A 22 -41.50 -44.39 15.81
C ARG A 22 -41.85 -45.27 17.00
N HIS A 23 -41.14 -44.99 18.11
CA HIS A 23 -41.38 -45.29 19.54
C HIS A 23 -40.71 -46.56 20.09
N SER A 24 -40.15 -46.67 21.30
CA SER A 24 -39.53 -45.79 22.33
C SER A 24 -39.21 -46.69 23.57
N GLY A 25 -38.21 -46.35 24.41
CA GLY A 25 -38.01 -46.91 25.77
C GLY A 25 -36.52 -47.17 26.11
N SER A 26 -35.79 -46.25 26.74
CA SER A 26 -35.67 -45.91 28.17
C SER A 26 -34.76 -46.84 29.01
N SER A 27 -33.59 -46.36 29.42
CA SER A 27 -33.08 -46.32 30.81
C SER A 27 -31.60 -45.88 30.88
N SER A 28 -31.33 -44.79 31.60
CA SER A 28 -30.02 -44.37 32.16
C SER A 28 -29.79 -45.09 33.52
N PRO A 29 -28.66 -45.00 34.29
CA PRO A 29 -27.51 -44.06 34.33
C PRO A 29 -26.13 -44.80 34.62
N PRO A 30 -24.99 -44.22 35.13
CA PRO A 30 -24.71 -42.87 35.64
C PRO A 30 -23.44 -42.14 35.14
N THR A 31 -23.42 -40.90 35.59
CA THR A 31 -22.65 -39.71 35.24
C THR A 31 -21.17 -39.75 35.62
N ALA A 32 -20.30 -39.35 34.69
CA ALA A 32 -18.98 -38.75 34.98
C ALA A 32 -18.89 -37.42 34.19
N PRO A 33 -18.30 -36.35 34.77
CA PRO A 33 -18.39 -35.01 34.21
C PRO A 33 -17.58 -34.87 32.91
N PRO A 34 -18.10 -34.19 31.86
CA PRO A 34 -17.27 -33.84 30.72
C PRO A 34 -16.27 -32.75 31.14
N GLY A 35 -14.98 -33.08 31.06
CA GLY A 35 -13.92 -32.08 31.06
C GLY A 35 -14.15 -31.08 29.91
N PRO A 36 -13.73 -29.81 30.08
CA PRO A 36 -14.04 -28.76 29.13
C PRO A 36 -13.52 -29.13 27.72
N PRO A 37 -14.30 -28.90 26.65
CA PRO A 37 -13.76 -29.02 25.31
C PRO A 37 -12.61 -28.01 25.20
N ALA A 38 -11.42 -28.53 24.87
CA ALA A 38 -10.26 -27.74 24.55
C ALA A 38 -10.66 -26.64 23.57
N HIS A 39 -10.45 -25.39 23.99
CA HIS A 39 -10.43 -24.25 23.09
C HIS A 39 -9.59 -24.63 21.86
N PRO A 40 -10.09 -24.50 20.62
CA PRO A 40 -9.20 -24.10 19.57
C PRO A 40 -8.72 -22.72 20.00
N ALA A 41 -7.43 -22.61 20.27
CA ALA A 41 -6.76 -21.34 20.41
C ALA A 41 -7.23 -20.44 19.26
N ASN A 42 -7.71 -19.24 19.60
CA ASN A 42 -7.69 -18.12 18.69
C ASN A 42 -6.21 -17.92 18.34
N GLY A 43 -5.75 -18.65 17.32
CA GLY A 43 -4.48 -18.39 16.68
C GLY A 43 -4.53 -16.98 16.10
N PRO A 44 -3.38 -16.29 16.04
CA PRO A 44 -3.30 -15.00 15.37
C PRO A 44 -3.94 -15.14 14.00
N GLN A 45 -4.86 -14.22 13.67
CA GLN A 45 -5.37 -14.10 12.31
C GLN A 45 -4.18 -14.14 11.36
N ALA A 46 -4.27 -14.98 10.33
CA ALA A 46 -3.24 -15.11 9.33
C ALA A 46 -2.83 -13.71 8.86
N ILE A 47 -1.61 -13.31 9.20
CA ILE A 47 -1.01 -12.09 8.70
C ILE A 47 -0.97 -12.27 7.19
N THR A 48 -1.77 -11.49 6.48
CA THR A 48 -1.75 -11.46 5.02
C THR A 48 -0.31 -11.24 4.56
N PRO A 49 0.17 -11.99 3.56
CA PRO A 49 1.53 -11.80 3.05
C PRO A 49 1.74 -10.32 2.72
N ALA A 50 2.90 -9.78 3.11
CA ALA A 50 3.29 -8.37 2.98
C ALA A 50 3.57 -7.97 1.51
N SER A 51 2.55 -8.16 0.68
CA SER A 51 2.38 -7.66 -0.67
C SER A 51 0.87 -7.45 -0.86
N SER A 52 0.23 -6.73 0.06
CA SER A 52 -0.87 -5.86 -0.37
C SER A 52 -0.26 -4.97 -1.44
N GLY A 53 -0.87 -4.86 -2.63
CA GLY A 53 -0.32 -4.04 -3.72
C GLY A 53 0.05 -2.62 -3.26
N MET A 54 0.65 -1.81 -4.13
CA MET A 54 1.08 -0.43 -3.80
C MET A 54 -0.03 0.51 -3.28
N GLY A 55 -1.26 0.00 -3.09
CA GLY A 55 -2.37 0.70 -2.48
C GLY A 55 -2.80 1.85 -3.37
N ALA A 56 -2.79 3.05 -2.80
CA ALA A 56 -3.06 4.28 -3.55
C ALA A 56 -1.88 4.71 -4.45
N ILE A 57 -0.66 4.20 -4.22
CA ILE A 57 0.52 4.51 -5.02
C ILE A 57 0.43 3.75 -6.35
N GLN A 58 0.62 4.46 -7.44
CA GLN A 58 0.68 3.94 -8.79
C GLN A 58 2.09 4.10 -9.34
N PHE A 59 2.61 3.04 -9.96
CA PHE A 59 3.93 3.01 -10.59
C PHE A 59 3.77 2.66 -12.06
N VAL A 60 4.35 3.48 -12.94
CA VAL A 60 4.35 3.25 -14.38
C VAL A 60 5.80 3.30 -14.85
N ALA A 61 6.34 2.13 -15.20
CA ALA A 61 7.62 2.04 -15.88
C ALA A 61 7.48 2.55 -17.33
N VAL A 62 8.41 3.39 -17.74
CA VAL A 62 8.41 4.01 -19.08
C VAL A 62 9.84 4.13 -19.55
N ASN A 63 10.04 4.50 -20.81
CA ASN A 63 11.37 4.78 -21.30
C ASN A 63 11.33 5.77 -22.46
N TYR A 64 11.47 7.05 -22.14
CA TYR A 64 11.29 8.14 -23.11
C TYR A 64 12.26 9.29 -22.82
N GLY A 65 12.81 9.90 -23.88
CA GLY A 65 13.75 11.02 -23.78
C GLY A 65 13.05 12.32 -23.39
N VAL A 66 13.61 13.05 -22.43
CA VAL A 66 13.04 14.28 -21.89
C VAL A 66 14.11 15.38 -21.81
N PRO A 67 13.70 16.67 -21.74
CA PRO A 67 14.62 17.74 -21.39
C PRO A 67 15.29 17.51 -20.04
N ALA A 68 16.45 18.14 -19.82
CA ALA A 68 17.16 18.08 -18.54
C ALA A 68 16.25 18.49 -17.37
N PRO A 69 16.40 17.89 -16.16
CA PRO A 69 15.51 18.11 -15.03
C PRO A 69 15.33 19.59 -14.65
N GLN A 70 16.41 20.37 -14.67
CA GLN A 70 16.35 21.81 -14.39
C GLN A 70 15.58 22.58 -15.48
N SER A 71 15.66 22.12 -16.74
CA SER A 71 14.89 22.68 -17.84
C SER A 71 13.40 22.37 -17.67
N LEU A 72 13.05 21.13 -17.32
CA LEU A 72 11.67 20.74 -17.00
C LEU A 72 11.10 21.59 -15.86
N THR A 73 11.86 21.78 -14.77
CA THR A 73 11.42 22.65 -13.65
C THR A 73 11.09 24.07 -14.10
N ARG A 74 11.88 24.65 -15.03
CA ARG A 74 11.58 25.98 -15.60
C ARG A 74 10.35 25.95 -16.50
N GLN A 75 10.22 24.94 -17.35
CA GLN A 75 9.09 24.80 -18.27
C GLN A 75 7.76 24.57 -17.52
N LEU A 76 7.77 23.82 -16.42
CA LEU A 76 6.62 23.62 -15.54
C LEU A 76 6.12 24.92 -14.90
N ARG A 77 7.01 25.89 -14.70
CA ARG A 77 6.70 27.24 -14.17
C ARG A 77 6.43 28.25 -15.27
N SER A 78 6.38 27.84 -16.54
CA SER A 78 6.17 28.74 -17.66
C SER A 78 4.72 29.22 -17.73
N ASP A 79 4.52 30.50 -18.04
CA ASP A 79 3.21 31.08 -18.34
C ASP A 79 2.65 30.60 -19.70
N ASP A 80 3.51 30.09 -20.60
CA ASP A 80 3.05 29.48 -21.85
C ASP A 80 2.46 28.09 -21.59
N ASP A 81 1.14 27.98 -21.68
CA ASP A 81 0.36 26.75 -21.53
C ASP A 81 0.91 25.60 -22.38
N ARG A 82 1.39 25.88 -23.60
CA ARG A 82 1.91 24.83 -24.48
C ARG A 82 3.22 24.26 -23.94
N THR A 83 4.12 25.13 -23.50
CA THR A 83 5.39 24.74 -22.87
C THR A 83 5.13 23.98 -21.58
N ARG A 84 4.21 24.47 -20.74
CA ARG A 84 3.85 23.83 -19.47
C ARG A 84 3.19 22.47 -19.68
N ALA A 85 2.24 22.34 -20.60
CA ALA A 85 1.61 21.06 -20.93
C ALA A 85 2.62 20.02 -21.45
N ALA A 86 3.60 20.45 -22.26
CA ALA A 86 4.66 19.57 -22.72
C ALA A 86 5.53 19.07 -21.57
N ALA A 87 5.89 19.94 -20.62
CA ALA A 87 6.67 19.56 -19.44
C ALA A 87 5.88 18.65 -18.49
N LEU A 88 4.59 18.93 -18.27
CA LEU A 88 3.69 18.07 -17.49
C LEU A 88 3.57 16.66 -18.10
N SER A 89 3.43 16.56 -19.42
CA SER A 89 3.45 15.29 -20.14
C SER A 89 4.80 14.56 -19.99
N ALA A 90 5.91 15.31 -20.05
CA ALA A 90 7.25 14.78 -19.85
C ALA A 90 7.49 14.29 -18.41
N VAL A 91 6.84 14.85 -17.38
CA VAL A 91 6.82 14.31 -16.01
C VAL A 91 5.92 13.08 -15.90
N GLY A 92 4.84 13.04 -16.67
CA GLY A 92 3.90 11.91 -16.73
C GLY A 92 2.67 12.14 -15.90
N VAL A 93 2.24 13.40 -15.74
CA VAL A 93 0.98 13.68 -15.08
C VAL A 93 -0.21 13.08 -15.86
N PRO A 94 -1.31 12.74 -15.18
CA PRO A 94 -2.51 12.22 -15.85
C PRO A 94 -3.00 13.14 -16.98
N SER A 95 -3.51 12.53 -18.06
CA SER A 95 -3.90 13.24 -19.29
C SER A 95 -4.98 14.31 -19.10
N GLN A 96 -5.75 14.24 -18.03
CA GLN A 96 -6.73 15.27 -17.65
C GLN A 96 -6.10 16.66 -17.49
N TYR A 97 -4.83 16.74 -17.06
CA TYR A 97 -4.11 18.02 -16.92
C TYR A 97 -3.48 18.52 -18.23
N LEU A 98 -3.53 17.72 -19.29
CA LEU A 98 -2.89 18.05 -20.59
C LEU A 98 -3.89 18.66 -21.58
N GLN A 99 -5.15 18.82 -21.20
CA GLN A 99 -6.19 19.40 -22.05
C GLN A 99 -6.02 20.92 -22.14
N ARG A 100 -6.11 21.47 -23.36
CA ARG A 100 -6.02 22.92 -23.58
C ARG A 100 -7.09 23.67 -22.77
N GLY A 101 -6.68 24.77 -22.12
CA GLY A 101 -7.55 25.56 -21.24
C GLY A 101 -7.76 24.98 -19.84
N HIS A 102 -7.22 23.78 -19.56
CA HIS A 102 -7.28 23.11 -18.25
C HIS A 102 -5.88 22.68 -17.78
N THR A 103 -4.82 23.21 -18.41
CA THR A 103 -3.43 22.97 -17.99
C THR A 103 -3.16 23.74 -16.69
N GLY A 104 -3.51 23.11 -15.57
CA GLY A 104 -3.28 23.66 -14.24
C GLY A 104 -1.82 24.02 -14.02
N MET A 105 -1.58 25.10 -13.27
CA MET A 105 -0.25 25.38 -12.73
C MET A 105 0.03 24.39 -11.59
N PRO A 106 1.22 23.79 -11.52
CA PRO A 106 1.62 23.05 -10.33
C PRO A 106 1.56 23.92 -9.08
N HIS A 107 1.03 23.38 -7.98
CA HIS A 107 1.04 24.04 -6.67
C HIS A 107 2.45 24.12 -6.10
N SER A 108 3.22 23.05 -6.31
CA SER A 108 4.62 22.99 -5.95
C SER A 108 5.42 22.06 -6.86
N ILE A 109 6.72 22.31 -6.94
CA ILE A 109 7.66 21.55 -7.77
C ILE A 109 8.94 21.37 -6.97
N GLN A 110 9.37 20.12 -6.81
CA GLN A 110 10.58 19.74 -6.09
C GLN A 110 11.48 18.90 -7.00
N LEU A 111 12.76 19.25 -7.03
CA LEU A 111 13.77 18.54 -7.79
C LEU A 111 14.87 18.08 -6.84
N GLU A 112 15.09 16.78 -6.76
CA GLU A 112 16.12 16.16 -5.95
C GLU A 112 17.04 15.31 -6.84
N PHE A 113 18.33 15.26 -6.52
CA PHE A 113 19.31 14.41 -7.18
C PHE A 113 19.86 13.39 -6.18
N ALA A 114 19.97 12.12 -6.58
CA ALA A 114 20.47 11.06 -5.73
C ALA A 114 21.06 9.90 -6.54
N ASP A 115 22.00 9.17 -5.94
CA ASP A 115 22.59 7.95 -6.51
C ASP A 115 21.64 6.75 -6.34
N LEU A 116 20.58 6.66 -7.15
CA LEU A 116 19.58 5.59 -7.08
C LEU A 116 20.01 4.34 -7.86
N GLY A 117 20.73 4.56 -8.96
CA GLY A 117 21.26 3.55 -9.86
C GLY A 117 22.60 2.95 -9.44
N SER A 118 23.26 2.38 -10.45
CA SER A 118 24.58 1.76 -10.32
C SER A 118 25.68 2.56 -11.02
N SER A 119 25.31 3.60 -11.78
CA SER A 119 26.22 4.58 -12.37
C SER A 119 26.72 5.57 -11.32
N ASP A 120 27.84 6.23 -11.62
CA ASP A 120 28.36 7.34 -10.80
C ASP A 120 27.66 8.67 -11.09
N ASP A 121 26.84 8.72 -12.14
CA ASP A 121 25.98 9.86 -12.42
C ASP A 121 24.74 9.85 -11.50
N LEU A 122 24.38 11.04 -11.01
CA LEU A 122 23.19 11.25 -10.19
C LEU A 122 21.92 11.09 -11.02
N ASP A 123 20.98 10.31 -10.51
CA ASP A 123 19.61 10.28 -10.98
C ASP A 123 18.84 11.47 -10.42
N ALA A 124 17.74 11.85 -11.06
CA ALA A 124 16.88 12.94 -10.60
C ALA A 124 15.45 12.48 -10.33
N MET A 125 14.87 13.01 -9.26
CA MET A 125 13.46 12.87 -8.92
C MET A 125 12.81 14.24 -9.05
N LEU A 126 11.89 14.38 -10.00
CA LEU A 126 11.13 15.61 -10.19
C LEU A 126 9.69 15.38 -9.75
N THR A 127 9.35 15.89 -8.57
CA THR A 127 8.02 15.79 -7.97
C THR A 127 7.22 17.05 -8.23
N VAL A 128 5.98 16.88 -8.67
CA VAL A 128 5.04 17.94 -9.04
C VAL A 128 3.72 17.68 -8.32
N GLU A 129 3.19 18.72 -7.69
CA GLU A 129 1.90 18.72 -7.04
C GLU A 129 0.85 19.39 -7.93
N MET A 130 -0.19 18.65 -8.28
CA MET A 130 -1.31 19.04 -9.14
C MET A 130 -2.62 18.88 -8.38
N ASP A 131 -3.71 19.53 -8.83
CA ASP A 131 -4.99 19.65 -8.11
C ASP A 131 -5.57 18.40 -7.41
N GLN A 132 -5.24 17.20 -7.88
CA GLN A 132 -5.71 15.95 -7.30
C GLN A 132 -4.62 14.87 -7.27
N HIS A 133 -3.36 15.24 -7.52
CA HIS A 133 -2.28 14.28 -7.71
C HIS A 133 -0.94 14.84 -7.28
N ILE A 134 -0.14 14.00 -6.62
CA ILE A 134 1.31 14.21 -6.50
C ILE A 134 1.99 13.21 -7.42
N VAL A 135 2.89 13.69 -8.27
CA VAL A 135 3.52 12.93 -9.34
C VAL A 135 5.03 13.12 -9.28
N THR A 136 5.79 12.04 -9.17
CA THR A 136 7.25 12.03 -9.22
C THR A 136 7.73 11.32 -10.49
N ALA A 137 8.45 12.04 -11.34
CA ALA A 137 9.19 11.45 -12.45
C ALA A 137 10.57 10.99 -11.97
N ILE A 138 10.93 9.75 -12.29
CA ILE A 138 12.29 9.23 -12.12
C ILE A 138 13.05 9.43 -13.43
N LEU A 139 14.11 10.23 -13.37
CA LEU A 139 14.90 10.67 -14.50
C LEU A 139 16.33 10.16 -14.35
N MET A 140 16.90 9.67 -15.44
CA MET A 140 18.27 9.18 -15.49
C MET A 140 19.02 9.87 -16.64
N PRO A 141 20.30 10.20 -16.45
CA PRO A 141 21.15 10.66 -17.54
C PRO A 141 21.37 9.56 -18.59
N ASP A 142 21.43 9.95 -19.85
CA ASP A 142 21.76 9.08 -20.99
C ASP A 142 22.67 9.86 -21.96
N GLY A 143 23.98 9.81 -21.69
CA GLY A 143 24.97 10.69 -22.32
C GLY A 143 24.69 12.16 -22.00
N ASP A 144 24.60 13.00 -23.03
CA ASP A 144 24.24 14.42 -22.88
C ASP A 144 22.73 14.66 -22.71
N ASN A 145 21.92 13.61 -22.75
CA ASN A 145 20.46 13.68 -22.68
C ASN A 145 19.92 13.11 -21.37
N TRP A 146 18.61 13.26 -21.17
CA TRP A 146 17.90 12.72 -20.02
C TRP A 146 16.74 11.84 -20.46
N ARG A 147 16.43 10.83 -19.66
CA ARG A 147 15.32 9.91 -19.91
C ARG A 147 14.46 9.79 -18.67
N ARG A 148 13.14 9.80 -18.87
CA ARG A 148 12.20 9.35 -17.85
C ARG A 148 12.08 7.84 -17.94
N ILE A 149 12.40 7.17 -16.83
CA ILE A 149 12.37 5.69 -16.72
C ILE A 149 11.19 5.19 -15.89
N ALA A 150 10.57 6.05 -15.09
CA ALA A 150 9.34 5.77 -14.39
C ALA A 150 8.60 7.05 -14.00
N THR A 151 7.32 6.88 -13.74
CA THR A 151 6.49 7.86 -13.02
C THR A 151 5.83 7.14 -11.86
N VAL A 152 5.90 7.75 -10.67
CA VAL A 152 5.19 7.32 -9.47
C VAL A 152 4.19 8.40 -9.11
N PHE A 153 2.94 8.03 -8.85
CA PHE A 153 1.94 9.03 -8.48
C PHE A 153 0.90 8.48 -7.53
N VAL A 154 0.23 9.39 -6.84
CA VAL A 154 -0.93 9.10 -6.00
C VAL A 154 -2.03 10.10 -6.34
N ALA A 155 -3.28 9.63 -6.32
CA ALA A 155 -4.43 10.53 -6.29
C ALA A 155 -4.57 11.07 -4.86
N ASP A 156 -4.42 12.37 -4.69
CA ASP A 156 -4.47 13.07 -3.41
C ASP A 156 -5.59 14.10 -3.45
N THR A 157 -6.40 14.19 -2.40
CA THR A 157 -7.45 15.20 -2.28
C THR A 157 -6.96 16.47 -1.58
N PHE A 158 -5.67 16.53 -1.19
CA PHE A 158 -5.04 17.60 -0.40
C PHE A 158 -5.66 17.84 0.97
N GLN A 159 -6.54 16.93 1.41
CA GLN A 159 -7.19 17.07 2.70
C GLN A 159 -6.29 16.57 3.83
N ASP A 160 -5.25 15.79 3.52
CA ASP A 160 -4.33 15.26 4.51
C ASP A 160 -2.94 15.91 4.38
N PRO A 161 -2.54 16.81 5.30
CA PRO A 161 -1.24 17.49 5.25
C PRO A 161 -0.05 16.53 5.44
N ARG A 162 -0.29 15.24 5.71
CA ARG A 162 0.75 14.22 5.80
C ARG A 162 1.23 13.75 4.43
N THR A 163 0.46 13.94 3.36
CA THR A 163 0.88 13.66 1.99
C THR A 163 1.14 14.98 1.27
N THR A 164 2.41 15.35 1.17
CA THR A 164 2.91 16.53 0.44
C THR A 164 4.07 16.07 -0.43
N PRO A 165 4.53 16.84 -1.42
CA PRO A 165 5.68 16.41 -2.23
C PRO A 165 6.93 16.04 -1.43
N ALA A 166 7.18 16.72 -0.30
CA ALA A 166 8.33 16.46 0.56
C ALA A 166 8.17 15.18 1.41
N THR A 167 6.94 14.74 1.66
CA THR A 167 6.67 13.51 2.42
C THR A 167 6.29 12.33 1.52
N PHE A 168 5.84 12.62 0.30
CA PHE A 168 5.46 11.62 -0.70
C PHE A 168 6.65 10.82 -1.19
N VAL A 169 7.80 11.48 -1.42
CA VAL A 169 9.05 10.82 -1.78
C VAL A 169 10.20 11.39 -0.96
N HIS A 170 11.08 10.50 -0.50
CA HIS A 170 12.35 10.89 0.11
C HIS A 170 13.42 9.85 -0.24
N THR A 171 14.68 10.27 -0.20
CA THR A 171 15.81 9.35 -0.30
C THR A 171 16.23 8.81 1.06
N THR A 172 16.60 7.54 1.08
CA THR A 172 17.26 6.91 2.23
C THR A 172 18.41 6.02 1.75
N ARG A 173 19.32 5.66 2.65
CA ARG A 173 20.40 4.73 2.33
C ARG A 173 19.83 3.42 1.82
N SER A 174 20.40 2.90 0.74
CA SER A 174 19.89 1.66 0.17
C SER A 174 20.19 0.49 1.09
N LEU A 175 19.17 -0.36 1.29
CA LEU A 175 19.30 -1.62 1.99
C LEU A 175 20.20 -2.63 1.24
N LEU A 176 20.44 -2.41 -0.05
CA LEU A 176 21.23 -3.32 -0.89
C LEU A 176 22.69 -2.91 -1.07
N GLN A 177 22.97 -1.61 -0.98
CA GLN A 177 24.29 -1.01 -1.21
C GLN A 177 24.44 0.23 -0.34
N GLN A 178 25.28 0.17 0.69
CA GLN A 178 25.38 1.21 1.72
C GLN A 178 25.82 2.57 1.16
N ASP A 179 26.61 2.58 0.09
CA ASP A 179 27.09 3.82 -0.55
C ASP A 179 26.08 4.47 -1.50
N ARG A 180 24.94 3.82 -1.74
CA ARG A 180 23.90 4.29 -2.66
C ARG A 180 22.60 4.60 -1.92
N TYR A 181 21.69 5.25 -2.63
CA TYR A 181 20.39 5.63 -2.13
C TYR A 181 19.28 4.78 -2.76
N GLN A 182 18.12 4.83 -2.14
CA GLN A 182 16.86 4.35 -2.68
C GLN A 182 15.80 5.42 -2.47
N ALA A 183 14.83 5.50 -3.37
CA ALA A 183 13.68 6.37 -3.21
C ALA A 183 12.57 5.62 -2.47
N VAL A 184 12.03 6.22 -1.41
CA VAL A 184 10.92 5.66 -0.64
C VAL A 184 9.70 6.53 -0.83
N PHE A 185 8.65 5.93 -1.37
CA PHE A 185 7.37 6.58 -1.59
C PHE A 185 6.42 6.25 -0.47
N ARG A 186 5.72 7.25 0.06
CA ARG A 186 4.68 7.08 1.08
C ARG A 186 3.42 7.82 0.70
N ALA A 187 2.28 7.16 0.83
CA ALA A 187 0.99 7.80 0.63
C ALA A 187 -0.06 7.26 1.59
N ILE A 188 -0.87 8.18 2.12
CA ILE A 188 -1.95 7.86 3.05
C ILE A 188 -3.29 7.92 2.32
N ALA A 189 -4.06 6.84 2.45
CA ALA A 189 -5.49 6.84 2.14
C ALA A 189 -6.27 6.93 3.45
N THR A 190 -7.12 7.94 3.58
CA THR A 190 -8.00 8.14 4.74
C THR A 190 -9.46 7.89 4.36
N ASP A 191 -10.28 7.57 5.35
CA ASP A 191 -11.72 7.67 5.23
C ASP A 191 -12.30 8.71 6.21
N ASN A 192 -13.56 9.07 6.00
CA ASN A 192 -14.27 10.04 6.83
C ASN A 192 -14.58 9.52 8.26
N LYS A 193 -14.16 8.31 8.60
CA LYS A 193 -14.39 7.67 9.91
C LYS A 193 -13.12 7.62 10.76
N GLY A 194 -12.06 8.29 10.33
CA GLY A 194 -10.77 8.31 11.04
C GLY A 194 -9.92 7.07 10.81
N ASN A 195 -10.31 6.19 9.87
CA ASN A 195 -9.46 5.10 9.42
C ASN A 195 -8.43 5.64 8.43
N TYR A 196 -7.26 5.03 8.44
CA TYR A 196 -6.27 5.31 7.42
C TYR A 196 -5.42 4.08 7.09
N THR A 197 -4.82 4.11 5.92
CA THR A 197 -3.76 3.18 5.52
C THR A 197 -2.66 3.96 4.81
N GLU A 198 -1.47 3.94 5.37
CA GLU A 198 -0.24 4.41 4.75
C GLU A 198 0.38 3.25 3.96
N ASN A 199 0.68 3.48 2.69
CA ASN A 199 1.39 2.55 1.83
C ASN A 199 2.82 3.06 1.60
N GLU A 200 3.79 2.17 1.65
CA GLU A 200 5.20 2.44 1.42
C GLU A 200 5.71 1.61 0.23
N ALA A 201 6.49 2.22 -0.66
CA ALA A 201 7.12 1.56 -1.79
C ALA A 201 8.58 2.00 -1.96
N HIS A 202 9.49 1.05 -2.09
CA HIS A 202 10.93 1.27 -2.21
C HIS A 202 11.37 1.08 -3.66
N LEU A 203 11.94 2.11 -4.26
CA LEU A 203 12.38 2.13 -5.64
C LEU A 203 13.91 2.20 -5.72
N ARG A 204 14.47 1.39 -6.62
CA ARG A 204 15.86 1.47 -7.06
C ARG A 204 15.94 1.39 -8.57
N ILE A 205 17.12 1.72 -9.10
CA ILE A 205 17.40 1.63 -10.51
C ILE A 205 18.40 0.50 -10.76
N PHE A 206 18.00 -0.46 -11.60
CA PHE A 206 18.83 -1.57 -12.05
C PHE A 206 18.85 -1.62 -13.57
N ASN A 207 20.03 -1.73 -14.18
CA ASN A 207 20.18 -1.87 -15.63
C ASN A 207 19.36 -0.81 -16.41
N ASN A 208 19.49 0.44 -15.99
CA ASN A 208 18.80 1.61 -16.53
C ASN A 208 17.27 1.57 -16.44
N ARG A 209 16.71 0.80 -15.49
CA ARG A 209 15.27 0.66 -15.25
C ARG A 209 14.94 0.90 -13.79
N ALA A 210 13.89 1.67 -13.54
CA ALA A 210 13.32 1.79 -12.20
C ALA A 210 12.54 0.51 -11.83
N VAL A 211 12.75 0.01 -10.63
CA VAL A 211 12.13 -1.21 -10.09
C VAL A 211 11.66 -0.96 -8.66
N ILE A 212 10.42 -1.36 -8.37
CA ILE A 212 9.91 -1.43 -7.00
C ILE A 212 10.46 -2.71 -6.36
N THR A 213 11.38 -2.52 -5.41
CA THR A 213 12.08 -3.61 -4.72
C THR A 213 11.30 -4.17 -3.54
N MET A 214 10.42 -3.37 -2.94
CA MET A 214 9.56 -3.73 -1.82
C MET A 214 8.36 -2.77 -1.76
N ASN A 215 7.20 -3.27 -1.36
CA ASN A 215 6.02 -2.45 -1.08
C ASN A 215 5.11 -3.13 -0.05
N PHE A 216 4.55 -2.34 0.87
CA PHE A 216 3.65 -2.83 1.92
C PHE A 216 2.85 -1.68 2.55
N ALA A 217 1.80 -2.00 3.31
CA ALA A 217 1.12 -1.02 4.15
C ALA A 217 1.97 -0.77 5.42
N SER A 218 2.64 0.39 5.48
CA SER A 218 3.56 0.79 6.57
C SER A 218 2.83 1.20 7.84
N ALA A 219 1.62 1.74 7.72
CA ALA A 219 0.79 2.05 8.88
C ALA A 219 -0.69 1.89 8.53
N ALA A 220 -1.51 1.48 9.50
CA ALA A 220 -2.95 1.46 9.36
C ALA A 220 -3.63 1.66 10.70
N ARG A 221 -4.77 2.36 10.66
CA ARG A 221 -5.71 2.51 11.77
C ARG A 221 -7.09 2.10 11.33
N ASP A 222 -7.69 1.18 12.07
CA ASP A 222 -9.02 0.66 11.81
C ASP A 222 -9.90 0.75 13.06
N CYS A 223 -10.86 1.66 13.00
CA CYS A 223 -11.87 1.96 13.99
C CYS A 223 -13.23 1.30 13.65
N THR A 224 -13.33 0.50 12.57
CA THR A 224 -14.60 -0.09 12.11
C THR A 224 -15.18 -1.12 13.06
N SER A 225 -14.34 -1.76 13.89
CA SER A 225 -14.77 -2.61 15.00
C SER A 225 -15.60 -1.88 16.07
N ALA A 226 -15.71 -0.55 16.01
CA ALA A 226 -16.68 0.21 16.80
C ALA A 226 -18.14 0.06 16.31
N SER A 227 -18.41 -0.62 15.18
CA SER A 227 -19.72 -0.48 14.50
C SER A 227 -20.39 -1.74 13.92
N VAL A 228 -19.81 -2.95 13.97
CA VAL A 228 -20.45 -4.12 13.33
C VAL A 228 -20.37 -5.43 14.14
N GLY A 229 -21.43 -5.74 14.89
CA GLY A 229 -21.91 -7.13 15.06
C GLY A 229 -21.61 -7.92 16.35
N LYS A 230 -22.63 -8.04 17.21
CA LYS A 230 -22.94 -9.04 18.28
C LYS A 230 -21.93 -9.39 19.38
N ARG A 231 -20.66 -9.02 19.26
CA ARG A 231 -19.76 -8.79 20.40
C ARG A 231 -19.18 -7.40 20.20
N THR A 232 -20.01 -6.40 20.51
CA THR A 232 -19.52 -5.07 20.84
C THR A 232 -18.45 -5.24 21.90
N ASP A 233 -17.21 -4.90 21.57
CA ASP A 233 -16.25 -4.56 22.60
C ASP A 233 -16.90 -3.42 23.40
N PRO A 234 -17.24 -3.60 24.70
CA PRO A 234 -18.05 -2.62 25.42
C PRO A 234 -17.39 -1.24 25.52
N ALA A 235 -16.09 -1.15 25.20
CA ALA A 235 -15.28 0.06 25.28
C ALA A 235 -15.20 0.86 23.96
N GLY A 236 -15.42 0.25 22.78
CA GLY A 236 -15.05 0.87 21.49
C GLY A 236 -13.53 1.15 21.35
N GLY A 237 -13.05 1.47 20.14
CA GLY A 237 -11.63 1.78 19.90
C GLY A 237 -11.16 1.59 18.46
N CYS A 238 -9.85 1.74 18.25
CA CYS A 238 -9.18 1.56 16.96
C CYS A 238 -8.00 0.60 17.08
N ASN A 239 -7.90 -0.34 16.16
CA ASN A 239 -6.71 -1.17 15.99
C ASN A 239 -5.66 -0.40 15.22
N ILE A 240 -4.41 -0.47 15.68
CA ILE A 240 -3.27 0.17 15.02
C ILE A 240 -2.27 -0.90 14.58
N VAL A 241 -1.71 -0.72 13.38
CA VAL A 241 -0.68 -1.58 12.80
C VAL A 241 0.41 -0.70 12.22
N HIS A 242 1.64 -0.89 12.62
CA HIS A 242 2.81 -0.20 12.08
C HIS A 242 3.82 -1.24 11.59
N ARG A 243 4.48 -0.95 10.47
CA ARG A 243 5.47 -1.82 9.84
C ARG A 243 6.69 -1.03 9.40
N TRP A 244 7.87 -1.61 9.61
CA TRP A 244 9.13 -1.03 9.13
C TRP A 244 10.11 -2.12 8.76
N LEU A 245 11.03 -1.80 7.85
CA LEU A 245 12.15 -2.65 7.50
C LEU A 245 13.27 -2.46 8.52
N GLN A 246 13.76 -3.56 9.07
CA GLN A 246 14.92 -3.60 9.94
C GLN A 246 16.05 -4.35 9.21
N PRO A 247 17.09 -3.62 8.72
CA PRO A 247 18.25 -4.26 8.11
C PRO A 247 19.04 -5.03 9.16
N ASP A 248 19.65 -6.15 8.75
CA ASP A 248 20.70 -6.77 9.55
C ASP A 248 22.02 -6.01 9.28
N PRO A 249 22.57 -5.30 10.28
CA PRO A 249 23.78 -4.50 10.08
C PRO A 249 25.03 -5.34 9.81
N THR A 250 24.98 -6.65 10.06
CA THR A 250 26.12 -7.56 9.96
C THR A 250 26.06 -8.51 8.78
N ASP A 251 24.97 -8.47 8.01
CA ASP A 251 24.71 -9.48 7.00
C ASP A 251 25.16 -9.06 5.59
N PRO A 252 26.16 -9.76 4.99
CA PRO A 252 26.57 -9.52 3.61
C PRO A 252 25.54 -10.01 2.59
N ALA A 253 24.60 -10.89 2.97
CA ALA A 253 23.59 -11.44 2.08
C ALA A 253 22.36 -10.52 1.91
N LYS A 254 22.36 -9.34 2.55
CA LYS A 254 21.32 -8.30 2.41
C LYS A 254 19.95 -8.78 2.88
N HIS A 255 19.91 -9.58 3.94
CA HIS A 255 18.69 -9.93 4.63
C HIS A 255 18.14 -8.72 5.38
N PHE A 256 16.82 -8.64 5.44
CA PHE A 256 16.15 -7.76 6.36
C PHE A 256 14.95 -8.45 6.96
N THR A 257 14.47 -7.85 8.05
CA THR A 257 13.24 -8.26 8.68
C THR A 257 12.20 -7.16 8.51
N LEU A 258 11.04 -7.50 7.94
CA LEU A 258 9.87 -6.65 8.06
C LEU A 258 9.28 -6.88 9.45
N VAL A 259 9.37 -5.87 10.31
CA VAL A 259 8.73 -5.89 11.62
C VAL A 259 7.31 -5.37 11.44
N THR A 260 6.34 -6.12 11.94
CA THR A 260 4.94 -5.72 12.06
C THR A 260 4.58 -5.63 13.53
N ALA A 261 4.32 -4.42 13.98
CA ALA A 261 3.87 -4.10 15.32
C ALA A 261 2.36 -3.82 15.30
N THR A 262 1.62 -4.40 16.24
CA THR A 262 0.18 -4.15 16.40
C THR A 262 -0.15 -3.70 17.81
N GLY A 263 -1.18 -2.87 17.90
CA GLY A 263 -1.67 -2.29 19.14
C GLY A 263 -3.15 -1.94 19.06
N HIS A 264 -3.64 -1.33 20.14
CA HIS A 264 -5.02 -0.92 20.24
C HIS A 264 -5.11 0.41 21.01
N LEU A 265 -5.97 1.30 20.53
CA LEU A 265 -6.36 2.53 21.20
C LEU A 265 -7.81 2.38 21.65
N SER A 266 -8.08 2.67 22.92
CA SER A 266 -9.45 2.72 23.43
C SER A 266 -10.26 3.82 22.73
N ALA A 267 -11.60 3.78 22.82
CA ALA A 267 -12.44 4.81 22.22
C ALA A 267 -12.08 6.23 22.68
N HIS A 268 -11.73 6.41 23.96
CA HIS A 268 -11.36 7.72 24.48
C HIS A 268 -10.07 8.24 23.82
N GLU A 269 -9.03 7.40 23.77
CA GLU A 269 -7.74 7.71 23.15
C GLU A 269 -7.88 7.91 21.63
N ALA A 270 -8.77 7.16 20.98
CA ALA A 270 -9.02 7.27 19.55
C ALA A 270 -9.60 8.63 19.14
N THR A 271 -10.42 9.23 20.02
CA THR A 271 -11.03 10.56 19.82
C THR A 271 -10.13 11.72 20.25
N ASP A 272 -9.04 11.45 20.97
CA ASP A 272 -8.08 12.47 21.38
C ASP A 272 -7.24 12.92 20.16
N PRO A 273 -7.08 14.24 19.92
CA PRO A 273 -6.16 14.74 18.90
C PRO A 273 -4.74 14.16 19.02
N LEU A 274 -4.23 13.96 20.24
CA LEU A 274 -2.93 13.33 20.49
C LEU A 274 -2.91 11.87 20.05
N GLY A 275 -4.06 11.18 20.17
CA GLY A 275 -4.24 9.80 19.74
C GLY A 275 -4.07 9.58 18.24
N THR A 276 -4.11 10.65 17.43
CA THR A 276 -3.84 10.62 15.99
C THR A 276 -2.36 10.81 15.65
N SER A 277 -1.51 11.13 16.64
CA SER A 277 -0.08 11.32 16.42
C SER A 277 0.66 9.99 16.37
N ARG A 278 1.62 9.87 15.43
CA ARG A 278 2.40 8.65 15.24
C ARG A 278 3.12 8.19 16.50
N GLY A 279 3.76 9.12 17.23
CA GLY A 279 4.47 8.79 18.46
C GLY A 279 3.55 8.29 19.59
N TYR A 280 2.29 8.75 19.63
CA TYR A 280 1.31 8.20 20.57
C TYR A 280 0.90 6.78 20.18
N GLU A 281 0.62 6.55 18.89
CA GLU A 281 0.33 5.19 18.38
C GLU A 281 1.49 4.23 18.66
N ASP A 282 2.74 4.66 18.45
CA ASP A 282 3.95 3.87 18.70
C ASP A 282 4.01 3.38 20.17
N ALA A 283 3.63 4.24 21.12
CA ALA A 283 3.58 3.90 22.54
C ALA A 283 2.50 2.86 22.90
N HIS A 284 1.54 2.60 22.00
CA HIS A 284 0.45 1.65 22.17
C HIS A 284 0.65 0.32 21.43
N LEU A 285 1.78 0.17 20.74
CA LEU A 285 2.19 -1.09 20.13
C LEU A 285 2.54 -2.12 21.23
N ARG A 286 2.09 -3.36 21.06
CA ARG A 286 2.23 -4.43 22.07
C ARG A 286 2.75 -5.74 21.47
N ASN A 287 2.24 -6.13 20.31
CA ASN A 287 2.62 -7.38 19.67
C ASN A 287 3.54 -7.10 18.49
N PHE A 288 4.64 -7.84 18.40
CA PHE A 288 5.64 -7.69 17.34
C PHE A 288 5.84 -9.02 16.64
N SER A 289 5.65 -9.01 15.33
CA SER A 289 5.92 -10.14 14.44
C SER A 289 6.97 -9.74 13.41
N CYS A 290 7.81 -10.68 13.05
CA CYS A 290 8.96 -10.49 12.19
C CYS A 290 8.87 -11.46 11.03
N GLN A 291 9.02 -10.94 9.82
CA GLN A 291 9.10 -11.72 8.60
C GLN A 291 10.45 -11.46 7.93
N PRO A 292 11.32 -12.47 7.78
CA PRO A 292 12.59 -12.29 7.10
C PRO A 292 12.40 -12.27 5.58
N PHE A 293 13.21 -11.46 4.92
CA PHE A 293 13.29 -11.33 3.48
C PHE A 293 14.74 -11.38 3.01
N LEU A 294 14.92 -11.82 1.77
CA LEU A 294 16.19 -11.82 1.06
C LEU A 294 15.99 -11.18 -0.31
N PHE A 295 17.00 -10.45 -0.79
CA PHE A 295 16.94 -9.89 -2.14
C PHE A 295 17.13 -10.99 -3.19
N SER A 296 16.22 -11.03 -4.17
CA SER A 296 16.34 -11.89 -5.34
C SER A 296 16.88 -11.08 -6.51
N ASP A 297 18.12 -11.33 -6.92
CA ASP A 297 18.72 -10.69 -8.11
C ASP A 297 17.97 -11.05 -9.40
N VAL A 298 17.26 -12.18 -9.41
CA VAL A 298 16.45 -12.63 -10.56
C VAL A 298 15.14 -11.84 -10.63
N ALA A 299 14.44 -11.67 -9.51
CA ALA A 299 13.17 -10.95 -9.46
C ALA A 299 13.36 -9.43 -9.26
N LEU A 300 14.59 -8.98 -8.95
CA LEU A 300 14.97 -7.60 -8.62
C LEU A 300 14.12 -6.99 -7.48
N ARG A 301 13.73 -7.84 -6.53
CA ARG A 301 12.91 -7.47 -5.37
C ARG A 301 13.23 -8.38 -4.20
N PHE A 302 12.81 -7.96 -3.03
CA PHE A 302 12.93 -8.75 -1.82
C PHE A 302 11.78 -9.74 -1.71
N GLU A 303 12.11 -10.98 -1.37
CA GLU A 303 11.17 -12.09 -1.27
C GLU A 303 11.22 -12.69 0.13
N PRO A 304 10.07 -13.08 0.70
CA PRO A 304 10.02 -13.63 2.04
C PRO A 304 10.71 -14.99 2.08
N THR A 305 11.61 -15.19 3.02
CA THR A 305 12.34 -16.46 3.19
C THR A 305 11.69 -17.39 4.21
N ALA A 306 10.83 -16.85 5.07
CA ALA A 306 10.02 -17.61 6.01
C ALA A 306 8.64 -16.97 6.22
N ILE A 307 7.76 -17.73 6.89
CA ILE A 307 6.47 -17.22 7.35
C ILE A 307 6.71 -16.25 8.51
N SER A 308 5.88 -15.21 8.60
CA SER A 308 5.90 -14.28 9.74
C SER A 308 5.72 -15.03 11.07
N GLY A 309 6.56 -14.73 12.05
CA GLY A 309 6.51 -15.29 13.41
C GLY A 309 6.81 -14.23 14.47
N PRO A 310 6.80 -14.57 15.78
CA PRO A 310 7.22 -13.64 16.82
C PRO A 310 8.63 -13.11 16.55
N CYS A 311 8.88 -11.82 16.80
CA CYS A 311 10.22 -11.29 16.76
C CYS A 311 11.09 -11.94 17.83
N VAL A 312 12.20 -12.57 17.42
CA VAL A 312 13.19 -13.15 18.33
C VAL A 312 14.09 -12.01 18.84
N LYS A 313 14.37 -12.01 20.14
CA LYS A 313 15.29 -11.05 20.77
C LYS A 313 16.73 -11.35 20.42
#